data_AF-A0A6P1D4J4-F1
#
_entry.id   AF-A0A6P1D4J4-F1
#
_cell.length_a   1.000
_cell.length_b   1.000
_cell.length_c   1.000
_cell.angle_alpha   90.00
_cell.angle_beta   90.00
_cell.angle_gamma   90.00
#
_symmetry.space_group_name_H-M   'P 1'
#
loop_
_entity.id
_entity.type
_entity.pdbx_description
1 polymer ?
#
loop_
_entity_poly.entity_id
_entity_poly.type
_entity_poly.pdbx_seq_one_letter_code
_entity_poly.pdbx_strand_id
1 'polypeptide(L)'
;MSSHPENPRSKFHSLLHDQIRHEFNAEHQYIAIAVWFDNADLPQLAKRFYAQAVEERNHAMMIVQYFLDRDISIELGGIDGAKSHFENAREPIALALAQEKTVTDQIIQLASTAREEGDYLGEQFMQWFLKEQVEEVANMNTLLTIADRAGSNLFDLEEFIAREMSGPSNTSGAPSAAGGSV
;
A
#
# COMPACT_ATOMS: atom_id res chain seq x y z
N MET A 1 24.17 0.04 -25.78
CA MET A 1 23.08 1.03 -25.75
C MET A 1 22.08 0.59 -26.79
N SER A 2 21.09 -0.21 -26.38
CA SER A 2 20.14 -0.81 -27.33
C SER A 2 19.01 0.19 -27.55
N SER A 3 19.00 0.82 -28.72
CA SER A 3 17.88 1.64 -29.19
C SER A 3 16.73 0.72 -29.58
N HIS A 4 15.90 0.34 -28.60
CA HIS A 4 14.60 -0.26 -28.90
C HIS A 4 13.65 0.86 -29.34
N PRO A 5 12.93 0.70 -30.45
CA PRO A 5 11.84 1.62 -30.79
C PRO A 5 10.82 1.53 -29.65
N GLU A 6 10.55 2.65 -28.97
CA GLU A 6 9.50 2.69 -27.94
C GLU A 6 8.15 2.44 -28.63
N ASN A 7 7.66 1.21 -28.54
CA ASN A 7 6.24 0.99 -28.71
C ASN A 7 5.52 1.72 -27.56
N PRO A 8 4.48 2.52 -27.85
CA PRO A 8 3.71 3.16 -26.80
C PRO A 8 3.15 2.09 -25.86
N ARG A 9 3.28 2.32 -24.55
CA ARG A 9 2.75 1.42 -23.52
C ARG A 9 1.25 1.21 -23.72
N SER A 10 0.76 0.01 -23.39
CA SER A 10 -0.69 -0.23 -23.33
C SER A 10 -1.33 0.64 -22.23
N LYS A 11 -2.65 0.74 -22.21
CA LYS A 11 -3.34 1.46 -21.13
C LYS A 11 -3.06 0.77 -19.79
N PHE A 12 -3.09 -0.55 -19.74
CA PHE A 12 -2.74 -1.32 -18.54
C PHE A 12 -1.31 -1.02 -18.08
N HIS A 13 -0.30 -1.11 -18.96
CA HIS A 13 1.09 -0.82 -18.57
C HIS A 13 1.31 0.63 -18.15
N SER A 14 0.55 1.57 -18.71
CA SER A 14 0.62 2.98 -18.29
C SER A 14 0.05 3.16 -16.89
N LEU A 15 -1.14 2.61 -16.62
CA LEU A 15 -1.75 2.65 -15.29
C LEU A 15 -0.91 1.92 -14.25
N LEU A 16 -0.34 0.76 -14.61
CA LEU A 16 0.47 -0.04 -13.70
C LEU A 16 1.79 0.67 -13.38
N HIS A 17 2.33 1.44 -14.32
CA HIS A 17 3.48 2.29 -14.08
C HIS A 17 3.15 3.43 -13.12
N ASP A 18 2.01 4.10 -13.30
CA ASP A 18 1.53 5.14 -12.38
C ASP A 18 1.31 4.58 -10.97
N GLN A 19 0.84 3.33 -10.87
CA GLN A 19 0.60 2.66 -9.59
C GLN A 19 1.86 2.57 -8.73
N ILE A 20 3.05 2.40 -9.32
CA ILE A 20 4.31 2.37 -8.56
C ILE A 20 4.50 3.65 -7.76
N ARG A 21 4.19 4.81 -8.36
CA ARG A 21 4.25 6.09 -7.65
C ARG A 21 3.17 6.17 -6.58
N HIS A 22 1.97 5.64 -6.83
CA HIS A 22 0.91 5.59 -5.82
C HIS A 22 1.31 4.76 -4.60
N GLU A 23 1.92 3.58 -4.79
CA GLU A 23 2.41 2.75 -3.68
C GLU A 23 3.56 3.41 -2.90
N PHE A 24 4.50 4.07 -3.59
CA PHE A 24 5.56 4.83 -2.88
C PHE A 24 5.01 6.07 -2.15
N ASN A 25 3.99 6.73 -2.69
CA ASN A 25 3.30 7.80 -1.98
C ASN A 25 2.59 7.26 -0.73
N ALA A 26 1.98 6.08 -0.84
CA ALA A 26 1.32 5.40 0.28
C ALA A 26 2.33 5.02 1.38
N GLU A 27 3.46 4.43 0.99
CA GLU A 27 4.60 4.15 1.88
C GLU A 27 5.06 5.41 2.62
N HIS A 28 5.32 6.50 1.89
CA HIS A 28 5.78 7.74 2.48
C HIS A 28 4.75 8.35 3.44
N GLN A 29 3.47 8.26 3.10
CA GLN A 29 2.37 8.69 3.98
C GLN A 29 2.28 7.82 5.24
N TYR A 30 2.53 6.52 5.14
CA TYR A 30 2.58 5.64 6.31
C TYR A 30 3.77 5.92 7.23
N ILE A 31 4.93 6.25 6.67
CA ILE A 31 6.07 6.72 7.46
C ILE A 31 5.69 7.99 8.23
N ALA A 32 5.05 8.97 7.57
CA ALA A 32 4.64 10.21 8.23
C ALA A 32 3.60 9.97 9.35
N ILE A 33 2.67 9.03 9.14
CA ILE A 33 1.71 8.61 10.16
C ILE A 33 2.43 7.92 11.33
N ALA A 34 3.34 6.99 11.06
CA ALA A 34 4.08 6.26 12.07
C ALA A 34 4.92 7.21 12.95
N VAL A 35 5.64 8.15 12.33
CA VAL A 35 6.41 9.19 13.03
C VAL A 35 5.52 10.08 13.89
N TRP A 36 4.31 10.42 13.42
CA TRP A 36 3.37 11.19 14.22
C TRP A 36 2.94 10.43 15.48
N PHE A 37 2.64 9.14 15.37
CA PHE A 37 2.31 8.30 16.53
C PHE A 37 3.48 8.11 17.49
N ASP A 38 4.71 7.99 16.97
CA ASP A 38 5.92 7.88 17.77
C ASP A 38 6.15 9.15 18.61
N ASN A 39 5.97 10.33 17.98
CA ASN A 39 6.02 11.61 18.69
C ASN A 39 4.91 11.81 19.73
N ALA A 40 3.84 11.02 19.65
CA ALA A 40 2.71 11.05 20.59
C ALA A 40 2.80 9.96 21.67
N ASP A 41 3.93 9.25 21.78
CA ASP A 41 4.15 8.14 22.71
C ASP A 41 3.13 6.99 22.55
N LEU A 42 2.74 6.67 21.30
CA LEU A 42 1.82 5.58 20.94
C LEU A 42 2.58 4.46 20.19
N PRO A 43 3.40 3.67 20.90
CA PRO A 43 4.37 2.77 20.28
C PRO A 43 3.76 1.61 19.48
N GLN A 44 2.58 1.10 19.84
CA GLN A 44 1.93 0.00 19.09
C GLN A 44 1.40 0.50 17.75
N LEU A 45 0.76 1.67 17.74
CA LEU A 45 0.37 2.36 16.51
C LEU A 45 1.59 2.69 15.65
N ALA A 46 2.63 3.31 16.21
CA ALA A 46 3.84 3.66 15.48
C ALA A 46 4.47 2.42 14.83
N LYS A 47 4.70 1.36 15.61
CA LYS A 47 5.24 0.07 15.12
C LYS A 47 4.39 -0.50 13.98
N ARG A 48 3.06 -0.48 14.12
CA ARG A 48 2.15 -0.99 13.10
C ARG A 48 2.28 -0.21 11.80
N PHE A 49 2.28 1.12 11.85
CA PHE A 49 2.35 1.94 10.65
C PHE A 49 3.74 1.95 10.01
N TYR A 50 4.82 1.75 10.77
CA TYR A 50 6.13 1.46 10.18
C TYR A 50 6.15 0.13 9.42
N ALA A 51 5.49 -0.91 9.95
CA ALA A 51 5.37 -2.19 9.25
C ALA A 51 4.54 -2.04 7.97
N GLN A 52 3.40 -1.33 8.03
CA GLN A 52 2.56 -1.05 6.86
C GLN A 52 3.34 -0.26 5.78
N ALA A 53 4.15 0.73 6.16
CA ALA A 53 4.99 1.46 5.21
C ALA A 53 5.94 0.51 4.45
N VAL A 54 6.53 -0.46 5.14
CA VAL A 54 7.39 -1.46 4.52
C VAL A 54 6.61 -2.38 3.57
N GLU A 55 5.38 -2.76 3.93
CA GLU A 55 4.49 -3.53 3.06
C GLU A 55 4.17 -2.77 1.76
N GLU A 56 3.82 -1.48 1.82
CA GLU A 56 3.59 -0.68 0.60
C GLU A 56 4.84 -0.52 -0.27
N ARG A 57 6.01 -0.39 0.36
CA ARG A 57 7.27 -0.44 -0.39
C ARG A 57 7.36 -1.76 -1.15
N ASN A 58 7.05 -2.88 -0.49
CA ASN A 58 7.11 -4.19 -1.12
C ASN A 58 6.10 -4.29 -2.26
N HIS A 59 4.90 -3.72 -2.15
CA HIS A 59 3.91 -3.63 -3.23
C HIS A 59 4.47 -2.90 -4.45
N ALA A 60 5.06 -1.71 -4.25
CA ALA A 60 5.71 -0.95 -5.32
C ALA A 60 6.79 -1.81 -6.03
N MET A 61 7.61 -2.51 -5.24
CA MET A 61 8.69 -3.34 -5.76
C MET A 61 8.22 -4.63 -6.44
N MET A 62 7.05 -5.18 -6.07
CA MET A 62 6.40 -6.28 -6.81
C MET A 62 5.97 -5.83 -8.20
N ILE A 63 5.42 -4.62 -8.30
CA ILE A 63 5.04 -4.04 -9.60
C ILE A 63 6.29 -3.78 -10.46
N VAL A 64 7.37 -3.24 -9.86
CA VAL A 64 8.66 -3.10 -10.58
C VAL A 64 9.14 -4.45 -11.10
N GLN A 65 9.09 -5.51 -10.28
CA GLN A 65 9.51 -6.85 -10.70
C GLN A 65 8.67 -7.36 -11.88
N TYR A 66 7.36 -7.09 -11.90
CA TYR A 66 6.49 -7.45 -13.00
C TYR A 66 6.92 -6.84 -14.34
N PHE A 67 7.32 -5.56 -14.35
CA PHE A 67 7.87 -4.92 -15.55
C PHE A 67 9.18 -5.59 -16.00
N LEU A 68 10.07 -5.90 -15.05
CA LEU A 68 11.35 -6.56 -15.33
C LEU A 68 11.16 -7.97 -15.90
N ASP A 69 10.26 -8.76 -15.32
CA ASP A 69 9.97 -10.14 -15.76
C ASP A 69 9.36 -10.20 -17.17
N ARG A 70 8.77 -9.09 -17.63
CA ARG A 70 8.18 -8.95 -18.96
C ARG A 70 9.06 -8.21 -19.98
N ASP A 71 10.30 -7.89 -19.61
CA ASP A 71 11.24 -7.11 -20.44
C ASP A 71 10.66 -5.76 -20.90
N ILE A 72 9.90 -5.10 -20.02
CA ILE A 72 9.28 -3.80 -20.27
C ILE A 72 10.11 -2.71 -19.58
N SER A 73 10.58 -1.72 -20.34
CA SER A 73 11.36 -0.60 -19.81
C SER A 73 10.56 0.26 -18.85
N ILE A 74 11.17 0.59 -17.72
CA ILE A 74 10.56 1.35 -16.63
C ILE A 74 11.49 2.45 -16.12
N GLU A 75 10.90 3.59 -15.81
CA GLU A 75 11.57 4.73 -15.19
C GLU A 75 10.82 5.10 -13.91
N LEU A 76 11.53 5.46 -12.85
CA LEU A 76 10.91 5.84 -11.59
C LEU A 76 10.85 7.37 -11.48
N GLY A 77 9.67 7.89 -11.15
CA GLY A 77 9.45 9.29 -10.85
C GLY A 77 9.73 9.65 -9.39
N GLY A 78 9.60 10.93 -9.07
CA GLY A 78 9.55 11.38 -7.68
C GLY A 78 8.23 11.05 -6.99
N ILE A 79 8.24 11.14 -5.67
CA ILE A 79 7.06 10.99 -4.80
C ILE A 79 6.57 12.36 -4.32
N ASP A 80 5.31 12.40 -3.91
CA ASP A 80 4.68 13.57 -3.32
C ASP A 80 4.99 13.70 -1.82
N GLY A 81 4.84 14.90 -1.26
CA GLY A 81 4.99 15.11 0.18
C GLY A 81 3.82 14.49 0.96
N ALA A 82 4.11 13.89 2.11
CA ALA A 82 3.11 13.34 3.01
C ALA A 82 2.50 14.39 3.96
N LYS A 83 1.25 14.17 4.38
CA LYS A 83 0.64 14.91 5.49
C LYS A 83 1.25 14.43 6.81
N SER A 84 1.81 15.36 7.59
CA SER A 84 2.50 15.05 8.86
C SER A 84 1.90 15.70 10.10
N HIS A 85 0.85 16.51 9.95
CA HIS A 85 0.17 17.18 11.07
C HIS A 85 -1.26 16.66 11.21
N PHE A 86 -1.60 16.25 12.42
CA PHE A 86 -2.90 15.72 12.81
C PHE A 86 -3.27 16.24 14.20
N GLU A 87 -4.56 16.49 14.43
CA GLU A 87 -5.05 17.06 15.69
C GLU A 87 -5.23 16.00 16.80
N ASN A 88 -5.41 14.74 16.41
CA ASN A 88 -5.66 13.63 17.33
C ASN A 88 -5.36 12.28 16.67
N ALA A 89 -5.27 11.22 17.48
CA ALA A 89 -4.88 9.88 17.03
C ALA A 89 -5.84 9.23 16.02
N ARG A 90 -7.09 9.68 15.95
CA ARG A 90 -8.09 9.15 15.02
C ARG A 90 -7.86 9.64 13.60
N GLU A 91 -7.46 10.90 13.41
CA GLU A 91 -7.25 11.50 12.09
C GLU A 91 -6.27 10.74 11.17
N PRO A 92 -5.06 10.36 11.61
CA PRO A 92 -4.14 9.59 10.78
C PRO A 92 -4.68 8.20 10.43
N ILE A 93 -5.43 7.55 11.33
CA ILE A 93 -6.10 6.26 11.06
C ILE A 93 -7.18 6.43 9.99
N ALA A 94 -7.97 7.50 10.08
CA ALA A 94 -9.00 7.81 9.09
C ALA A 94 -8.38 8.15 7.72
N LEU A 95 -7.23 8.82 7.70
CA LEU A 95 -6.47 9.08 6.47
C LEU A 95 -5.97 7.78 5.85
N ALA A 96 -5.36 6.89 6.64
CA ALA A 96 -4.91 5.57 6.18
C ALA A 96 -6.05 4.77 5.55
N LEU A 97 -7.20 4.69 6.22
CA LEU A 97 -8.38 4.00 5.67
C LEU A 97 -8.87 4.63 4.34
N ALA A 98 -8.82 5.96 4.21
CA ALA A 98 -9.22 6.62 2.97
C ALA A 98 -8.22 6.36 1.83
N GLN A 99 -6.93 6.30 2.16
CA GLN A 99 -5.87 5.90 1.24
C GLN A 99 -6.09 4.48 0.75
N GLU A 100 -6.29 3.51 1.64
CA GLU A 100 -6.51 2.11 1.25
C GLU A 100 -7.72 1.91 0.34
N LYS A 101 -8.80 2.66 0.57
CA LYS A 101 -9.96 2.64 -0.33
C LYS A 101 -9.62 3.18 -1.72
N THR A 102 -8.78 4.22 -1.78
CA THR A 102 -8.32 4.80 -3.05
C THR A 102 -7.44 3.81 -3.80
N VAL A 103 -6.48 3.16 -3.12
CA VAL A 103 -5.63 2.12 -3.71
C VAL A 103 -6.48 0.95 -4.19
N THR A 104 -7.46 0.51 -3.40
CA THR A 104 -8.41 -0.53 -3.83
C THR A 104 -9.11 -0.20 -5.15
N ASP A 105 -9.60 1.04 -5.31
CA ASP A 105 -10.25 1.47 -6.55
C ASP A 105 -9.27 1.47 -7.75
N GLN A 106 -8.02 1.87 -7.53
CA GLN A 106 -6.96 1.82 -8.54
C GLN A 106 -6.63 0.37 -8.96
N ILE A 107 -6.50 -0.54 -8.00
CA ILE A 107 -6.25 -1.97 -8.23
C ILE A 107 -7.41 -2.62 -9.00
N ILE A 108 -8.66 -2.26 -8.69
CA ILE A 108 -9.83 -2.71 -9.44
C ILE A 108 -9.78 -2.20 -10.89
N GLN A 109 -9.43 -0.92 -11.09
CA GLN A 109 -9.29 -0.34 -12.42
C GLN A 109 -8.17 -1.00 -13.24
N LEU A 110 -7.06 -1.38 -12.60
CA LEU A 110 -5.97 -2.13 -13.23
C LEU A 110 -6.44 -3.50 -13.69
N ALA A 111 -7.11 -4.25 -12.82
CA ALA A 111 -7.63 -5.57 -13.14
C ALA A 111 -8.66 -5.52 -14.28
N SER A 112 -9.57 -4.54 -14.25
CA SER A 112 -10.56 -4.36 -15.32
C SER A 112 -9.90 -3.97 -16.65
N THR A 113 -8.92 -3.07 -16.62
CA THR A 113 -8.20 -2.64 -17.83
C THR A 113 -7.38 -3.77 -18.44
N ALA A 114 -6.71 -4.59 -17.62
CA ALA A 114 -6.00 -5.77 -18.11
C ALA A 114 -6.95 -6.73 -18.84
N ARG A 115 -8.12 -6.98 -18.27
CA ARG A 115 -9.17 -7.80 -18.89
C ARG A 115 -9.69 -7.19 -20.20
N GLU A 116 -9.97 -5.89 -20.21
CA GLU A 116 -10.45 -5.15 -21.39
C GLU A 116 -9.45 -5.21 -22.56
N GLU A 117 -8.15 -5.13 -22.27
CA GLU A 117 -7.08 -5.22 -23.27
C GLU A 117 -6.70 -6.66 -23.64
N GLY A 118 -7.26 -7.67 -22.96
CA GLY A 118 -6.89 -9.08 -23.13
C GLY A 118 -5.50 -9.43 -22.59
N ASP A 119 -4.95 -8.61 -21.70
CA ASP A 119 -3.68 -8.88 -20.99
C ASP A 119 -3.94 -9.84 -19.81
N TYR A 120 -4.11 -11.13 -20.12
CA TYR A 120 -4.37 -12.15 -19.10
C TYR A 120 -3.23 -12.32 -18.09
N LEU A 121 -1.99 -11.97 -18.45
CA LEU A 121 -0.86 -11.97 -17.53
C LEU A 121 -0.96 -10.84 -16.52
N GLY A 122 -1.31 -9.64 -16.99
CA GLY A 122 -1.64 -8.49 -16.13
C GLY A 122 -2.81 -8.79 -15.22
N GLU A 123 -3.88 -9.35 -15.78
CA GLU A 123 -5.08 -9.70 -15.02
C GLU A 123 -4.78 -10.72 -13.91
N GLN A 124 -4.01 -11.76 -14.21
CA GLN A 124 -3.60 -12.76 -13.22
C GLN A 124 -2.71 -12.13 -12.14
N PHE A 125 -1.78 -11.26 -12.51
CA PHE A 125 -0.89 -10.57 -11.58
C PHE A 125 -1.69 -9.71 -10.58
N MET A 126 -2.72 -8.99 -11.03
CA MET A 126 -3.55 -8.16 -10.16
C MET A 126 -4.40 -8.96 -9.15
N GLN A 127 -4.57 -10.27 -9.31
CA GLN A 127 -5.42 -11.06 -8.40
C GLN A 127 -4.90 -11.08 -6.97
N TRP A 128 -3.58 -11.07 -6.78
CA TRP A 128 -3.00 -11.02 -5.44
C TRP A 128 -3.29 -9.68 -4.77
N PHE A 129 -3.07 -8.55 -5.47
CA PHE A 129 -3.37 -7.21 -4.95
C PHE A 129 -4.86 -7.04 -4.63
N LEU A 130 -5.77 -7.56 -5.46
CA LEU A 130 -7.21 -7.54 -5.17
C LEU A 130 -7.54 -8.26 -3.85
N LYS A 131 -6.87 -9.38 -3.57
CA LYS A 131 -7.02 -10.10 -2.29
C LYS A 131 -6.43 -9.29 -1.14
N GLU A 132 -5.24 -8.73 -1.34
CA GLU A 132 -4.52 -7.96 -0.32
C GLU A 132 -5.32 -6.75 0.15
N GLN A 133 -5.83 -5.94 -0.79
CA GLN A 133 -6.62 -4.76 -0.45
C GLN A 133 -7.88 -5.09 0.37
N VAL A 134 -8.47 -6.28 0.22
CA VAL A 134 -9.59 -6.72 1.09
C VAL A 134 -9.13 -6.86 2.53
N GLU A 135 -7.95 -7.45 2.76
CA GLU A 135 -7.36 -7.61 4.08
C GLU A 135 -6.94 -6.24 4.67
N GLU A 136 -6.31 -5.37 3.88
CA GLU A 136 -5.85 -4.05 4.33
C GLU A 136 -7.00 -3.12 4.71
N VAL A 137 -8.03 -3.02 3.85
CA VAL A 137 -9.22 -2.23 4.16
C VAL A 137 -9.95 -2.79 5.39
N ALA A 138 -10.03 -4.11 5.55
CA ALA A 138 -10.65 -4.71 6.73
C ALA A 138 -9.87 -4.38 8.02
N ASN A 139 -8.54 -4.42 7.97
CA ASN A 139 -7.66 -4.08 9.08
C ASN A 139 -7.79 -2.59 9.45
N MET A 140 -7.77 -1.67 8.47
CA MET A 140 -7.91 -0.23 8.72
C MET A 140 -9.31 0.13 9.23
N ASN A 141 -10.38 -0.55 8.76
CA ASN A 141 -11.73 -0.37 9.31
C ASN A 141 -11.81 -0.81 10.77
N THR A 142 -11.21 -1.96 11.10
CA THR A 142 -11.11 -2.44 12.49
C THR A 142 -10.42 -1.40 13.36
N LEU A 143 -9.24 -0.93 12.93
CA LEU A 143 -8.45 0.03 13.68
C LEU A 143 -9.22 1.34 13.93
N LEU A 144 -9.88 1.89 12.91
CA LEU A 144 -10.68 3.10 13.06
C LEU A 144 -11.87 2.89 14.01
N THR A 145 -12.56 1.75 13.90
CA THR A 145 -13.70 1.41 14.77
C THR A 145 -13.29 1.30 16.24
N ILE A 146 -12.11 0.73 16.50
CA ILE A 146 -11.57 0.63 17.87
C ILE A 146 -11.11 1.99 18.38
N ALA A 147 -10.47 2.80 17.55
CA ALA A 147 -10.11 4.17 17.91
C ALA A 147 -11.35 5.01 18.28
N ASP A 148 -12.43 4.90 17.50
CA ASP A 148 -13.70 5.56 17.79
C ASP A 148 -14.32 5.09 19.12
N ARG A 149 -14.19 3.80 19.44
CA ARG A 149 -14.69 3.22 20.71
C ARG A 149 -13.86 3.62 21.92
N ALA A 150 -12.53 3.67 21.76
CA ALA A 150 -11.59 4.07 22.82
C ALA A 150 -11.74 5.56 23.17
N GLY A 151 -12.14 6.39 22.19
CA GLY A 151 -12.34 7.82 22.37
C GLY A 151 -11.05 8.51 22.81
N SER A 152 -11.02 9.02 24.03
CA SER A 152 -9.81 9.66 24.60
C SER A 152 -8.89 8.70 25.35
N ASN A 153 -9.33 7.46 25.63
CA ASN A 153 -8.50 6.47 26.33
C ASN A 153 -7.62 5.71 25.34
N LEU A 154 -6.51 6.33 24.93
CA LEU A 154 -5.59 5.75 23.95
C LEU A 154 -4.88 4.48 24.44
N PHE A 155 -4.84 4.23 25.75
CA PHE A 155 -4.30 2.98 26.29
C PHE A 155 -5.13 1.77 25.87
N ASP A 156 -6.46 1.88 25.82
CA ASP A 156 -7.32 0.77 25.38
C ASP A 156 -7.09 0.44 23.89
N LEU A 157 -6.81 1.48 23.08
CA LEU A 157 -6.47 1.33 21.67
C LEU A 157 -5.11 0.62 21.51
N GLU A 158 -4.08 1.08 22.21
CA GLU A 158 -2.75 0.46 22.21
C GLU A 158 -2.79 -0.99 22.71
N GLU A 159 -3.55 -1.29 23.77
CA GLU A 159 -3.71 -2.64 24.30
C GLU A 159 -4.40 -3.57 23.30
N PHE A 160 -5.45 -3.09 22.62
CA PHE A 160 -6.11 -3.83 21.56
C PHE A 160 -5.14 -4.18 20.43
N ILE A 161 -4.36 -3.21 19.94
CA ILE A 161 -3.40 -3.43 18.85
C ILE A 161 -2.35 -4.46 19.27
N ALA A 162 -1.77 -4.31 20.46
CA ALA A 162 -0.77 -5.23 20.98
C ALA A 162 -1.28 -6.67 21.07
N ARG A 163 -2.54 -6.87 21.46
CA ARG A 163 -3.13 -8.20 21.65
C ARG A 163 -3.66 -8.82 20.37
N GLU A 164 -4.40 -8.05 19.57
CA GLU A 164 -5.23 -8.59 18.48
C GLU A 164 -4.63 -8.35 17.09
N MET A 165 -3.75 -7.36 16.93
CA MET A 165 -3.22 -6.93 15.63
C MET A 165 -1.71 -7.18 15.45
N SER A 166 -1.11 -8.02 16.31
CA SER A 166 0.31 -8.39 16.30
C SER A 166 0.63 -9.64 15.46
N GLY A 167 -0.36 -10.17 14.73
CA GLY A 167 -0.19 -11.37 13.90
C GLY A 167 0.71 -11.12 12.68
N PRO A 168 1.44 -12.14 12.20
CA PRO A 168 2.23 -12.02 10.98
C PRO A 168 1.31 -11.79 9.77
N SER A 169 1.72 -10.91 8.86
CA SER A 169 1.05 -10.73 7.57
C SER A 169 1.16 -12.00 6.73
N ASN A 170 0.06 -12.38 6.06
CA ASN A 170 0.00 -13.61 5.28
C ASN A 170 0.47 -13.37 3.85
N THR A 171 1.78 -13.48 3.61
CA THR A 171 2.38 -13.27 2.29
C THR A 171 2.21 -14.48 1.34
N SER A 172 1.33 -15.43 1.65
CA SER A 172 1.13 -16.63 0.83
C SER A 172 0.63 -16.26 -0.56
N GLY A 173 1.42 -16.61 -1.58
CA GLY A 173 1.09 -16.35 -2.98
C GLY A 173 1.43 -14.94 -3.47
N ALA A 174 2.16 -14.15 -2.68
CA ALA A 174 2.64 -12.84 -3.09
C ALA A 174 3.60 -12.94 -4.29
N PRO A 175 3.51 -12.01 -5.26
CA PRO A 175 4.53 -11.86 -6.29
C PRO A 175 5.92 -11.58 -5.70
N SER A 176 6.97 -11.88 -6.47
CA SER A 176 8.32 -11.52 -6.06
C SER A 176 8.51 -10.01 -6.11
N ALA A 177 9.09 -9.42 -5.05
CA ALA A 177 9.48 -8.02 -5.03
C ALA A 177 10.91 -7.85 -5.57
N ALA A 178 11.14 -6.84 -6.41
CA ALA A 178 12.48 -6.51 -6.88
C ALA A 178 13.35 -6.08 -5.69
N GLY A 179 14.50 -6.75 -5.51
CA GLY A 179 15.36 -6.57 -4.33
C GLY A 179 14.92 -7.35 -3.09
N GLY A 180 13.84 -8.12 -3.17
CA GLY A 180 13.28 -8.90 -2.06
C GLY A 180 12.36 -8.09 -1.15
N SER A 181 11.45 -8.80 -0.48
CA SER A 181 10.64 -8.24 0.60
C SER A 181 11.47 -8.09 1.85
N VAL A 182 11.28 -6.98 2.57
CA VAL A 182 11.93 -6.68 3.86
C VAL A 182 10.93 -6.67 5.00
#